data_AF-A0A165D306-F1
#
_entry.id   AF-A0A165D306-F1
#
_cell.length_a   1.000
_cell.length_b   1.000
_cell.length_c   1.000
_cell.angle_alpha   90.00
_cell.angle_beta   90.00
_cell.angle_gamma   90.00
#
_symmetry.space_group_name_H-M   'P 1'
#
loop_
_entity.id
_entity.type
_entity.pdbx_description
1 polymer ?
#
loop_
_entity_poly.entity_id
_entity_poly.type
_entity_poly.pdbx_seq_one_letter_code
_entity_poly.pdbx_strand_id
1 'polypeptide(L)'
;ITGSLLFCPHCGTLLDLPKMNEDTVTCDQCGHLEPSSSYNDIKIVTRSHPDAFPSVLRQKRKTQTQTSGDALLRVKEKCPACG
;
A
#
# COMPACT_ATOMS: atom_id res chain seq x y z
N ILE A 1 12.47 -6.09 -14.07
CA ILE A 1 11.03 -6.44 -13.99
C ILE A 1 10.47 -5.71 -12.77
N THR A 2 9.45 -4.88 -12.96
CA THR A 2 8.95 -3.95 -11.94
C THR A 2 7.56 -4.43 -11.49
N GLY A 3 7.49 -5.44 -10.61
CA GLY A 3 6.21 -5.95 -10.09
C GLY A 3 5.41 -6.82 -11.08
N SER A 4 4.09 -6.58 -11.19
CA SER A 4 3.12 -7.32 -12.04
C SER A 4 3.23 -7.04 -13.53
N LEU A 5 3.89 -5.95 -13.92
CA LEU A 5 3.80 -5.44 -15.28
C LEU A 5 4.89 -6.07 -16.15
N LEU A 6 4.47 -6.57 -17.32
CA LEU A 6 5.32 -7.21 -18.31
C LEU A 6 5.68 -6.18 -19.39
N PHE A 7 6.94 -6.15 -19.79
CA PHE A 7 7.44 -5.22 -20.80
C PHE A 7 8.20 -5.98 -21.88
N CYS A 8 7.94 -5.63 -23.14
CA CYS A 8 8.63 -6.24 -24.27
C CYS A 8 10.11 -5.78 -24.30
N PRO A 9 11.08 -6.70 -24.42
CA PRO A 9 12.50 -6.34 -24.45
C PRO A 9 12.91 -5.56 -25.70
N HIS A 10 12.11 -5.63 -26.77
CA HIS A 10 12.44 -4.98 -28.04
C HIS A 10 11.91 -3.55 -28.15
N CYS A 11 10.68 -3.29 -27.71
CA CYS A 11 10.03 -1.99 -27.90
C CYS A 11 9.63 -1.30 -26.58
N GLY A 12 9.84 -1.93 -25.42
CA GLY A 12 9.45 -1.37 -24.12
C GLY A 12 7.95 -1.22 -23.91
N THR A 13 7.12 -1.76 -24.80
CA THR A 13 5.66 -1.72 -24.69
C THR A 13 5.19 -2.66 -23.57
N LEU A 14 4.12 -2.27 -22.89
CA LEU A 14 3.46 -3.09 -21.88
C LEU A 14 2.76 -4.27 -22.57
N LEU A 15 3.19 -5.49 -22.25
CA LEU A 15 2.61 -6.74 -22.77
C LEU A 15 1.36 -7.09 -21.96
N ASP A 16 0.35 -7.61 -22.64
CA ASP A 16 -0.85 -8.12 -21.98
C ASP A 16 -0.55 -9.39 -21.16
N LEU A 17 -1.36 -9.62 -20.13
CA LEU A 17 -1.28 -10.86 -19.38
C LEU A 17 -1.72 -12.03 -20.26
N PRO A 18 -0.99 -13.16 -20.28
CA PRO A 18 -1.40 -14.31 -21.04
C PRO A 18 -2.78 -14.79 -20.57
N LYS A 19 -3.67 -15.07 -21.52
CA LYS A 19 -4.96 -15.67 -21.21
C LYS A 19 -4.75 -17.10 -20.71
N MET A 20 -5.69 -17.60 -19.91
CA MET A 20 -5.68 -19.02 -19.53
C MET A 20 -5.73 -19.86 -20.82
N ASN A 21 -4.66 -20.61 -21.09
CA ASN A 21 -4.38 -21.45 -22.28
C ASN A 21 -3.55 -20.82 -23.41
N GLU A 22 -2.92 -19.66 -23.22
CA GLU A 22 -1.93 -19.13 -24.17
C GLU A 22 -0.50 -19.20 -23.58
N ASP A 23 0.33 -20.03 -24.20
CA ASP A 23 1.74 -20.21 -23.81
C ASP A 23 2.66 -19.09 -24.31
N THR A 24 2.13 -18.16 -25.10
CA THR A 24 2.86 -17.04 -25.69
C THR A 24 2.07 -15.75 -25.63
N VAL A 25 2.73 -14.65 -25.30
CA VAL A 25 2.18 -13.29 -25.37
C VAL A 25 2.76 -12.58 -26.58
N THR A 26 1.90 -12.03 -27.42
CA THR A 26 2.29 -11.24 -28.60
C THR A 26 2.33 -9.77 -28.24
N CYS A 27 3.41 -9.07 -28.59
CA CYS A 27 3.47 -7.62 -28.50
C CYS A 27 2.73 -6.97 -29.68
N ASP A 28 1.74 -6.12 -29.40
CA ASP A 28 0.95 -5.42 -30.41
C ASP A 28 1.78 -4.48 -31.31
N GLN A 29 2.85 -3.89 -30.77
CA GLN A 29 3.62 -2.85 -31.47
C GLN A 29 4.73 -3.40 -32.38
N CYS A 30 5.37 -4.50 -31.99
CA CYS A 30 6.49 -5.07 -32.74
C CYS A 30 6.25 -6.51 -33.22
N GLY A 31 5.13 -7.13 -32.85
CA GLY A 31 4.80 -8.51 -33.20
C GLY A 31 5.66 -9.56 -32.49
N HIS A 32 6.47 -9.15 -31.51
CA HIS A 32 7.37 -10.06 -30.80
C HIS A 32 6.60 -11.05 -29.92
N LEU A 33 7.00 -12.32 -29.95
CA LEU A 33 6.37 -13.41 -29.19
C LEU A 33 7.25 -13.77 -28.00
N GLU A 34 6.71 -13.59 -26.80
CA GLU A 34 7.36 -13.98 -25.54
C GLU A 34 6.65 -15.19 -24.92
N PRO A 35 7.37 -16.21 -24.43
CA PRO A 35 6.77 -17.35 -23.77
C PRO A 35 6.24 -17.00 -22.37
N SER A 36 5.00 -17.40 -22.08
CA SER A 36 4.32 -17.20 -20.79
C SER A 36 5.05 -17.87 -19.61
N SER A 37 5.85 -18.90 -19.89
CA SER A 37 6.67 -19.59 -18.88
C SER A 37 7.72 -18.67 -18.22
N SER A 38 8.14 -17.60 -18.90
CA SER A 38 9.08 -16.62 -18.34
C SER A 38 8.48 -15.81 -17.17
N TYR A 39 7.16 -15.87 -16.96
CA TYR A 39 6.45 -14.99 -16.03
C TYR A 39 5.66 -15.73 -14.94
N ASN A 40 5.65 -17.07 -14.96
CA ASN A 40 4.80 -17.90 -14.09
C ASN A 40 5.11 -17.82 -12.58
N ASP A 41 6.29 -17.34 -12.18
CA ASP A 41 6.72 -17.31 -10.78
C ASP A 41 6.70 -15.91 -10.11
N ILE A 42 6.03 -14.92 -10.73
CA ILE A 42 5.98 -13.56 -10.17
C ILE A 42 4.94 -13.49 -9.04
N LYS A 43 5.41 -13.58 -7.79
CA LYS A 43 4.57 -13.36 -6.60
C LYS A 43 4.63 -11.91 -6.12
N ILE A 44 3.48 -11.26 -6.05
CA ILE A 44 3.37 -9.87 -5.58
C ILE A 44 2.80 -9.87 -4.17
N VAL A 45 3.61 -9.40 -3.21
CA VAL A 45 3.18 -9.25 -1.83
C VAL A 45 2.78 -7.79 -1.60
N THR A 46 1.47 -7.52 -1.63
CA THR A 46 0.94 -6.22 -1.22
C THR A 46 0.66 -6.22 0.28
N ARG A 47 0.96 -5.10 0.94
CA ARG A 47 0.57 -4.87 2.34
C ARG A 47 -0.29 -3.62 2.38
N SER A 48 -1.35 -3.65 3.19
CA SER A 48 -2.15 -2.45 3.42
C SER A 48 -1.26 -1.36 4.02
N HIS A 49 -1.48 -0.12 3.58
CA HIS A 49 -0.85 1.02 4.22
C HIS A 49 -1.20 0.96 5.72
N PRO A 50 -0.24 1.15 6.65
CA PRO A 50 -0.54 1.17 8.08
C PRO A 50 -1.80 1.98 8.36
N ASP A 51 -1.90 3.23 7.91
CA ASP A 51 -3.04 4.10 8.19
C ASP A 51 -4.32 3.82 7.36
N ALA A 52 -4.33 2.72 6.61
CA ALA A 52 -5.47 2.06 5.98
C ALA A 52 -6.73 2.02 6.86
N PHE A 53 -6.51 1.68 8.13
CA PHE A 53 -7.56 1.31 9.06
C PHE A 53 -7.35 2.05 10.39
N PRO A 54 -7.89 3.26 10.57
CA PRO A 54 -7.87 3.96 11.85
C PRO A 54 -8.83 3.26 12.82
N SER A 55 -8.31 2.72 13.92
CA SER A 55 -9.12 2.09 14.98
C SER A 55 -8.59 2.44 16.36
N VAL A 56 -9.46 2.42 17.37
CA VAL A 56 -9.10 2.69 18.78
C VAL A 56 -8.01 1.73 19.27
N LEU A 57 -8.09 0.45 18.90
CA LEU A 57 -7.07 -0.56 19.23
C LEU A 57 -5.73 -0.26 18.56
N ARG A 58 -5.73 0.27 17.33
CA ARG A 58 -4.50 0.61 16.60
C ARG A 58 -3.91 1.94 17.06
N GLN A 59 -4.73 2.90 17.50
CA GLN A 59 -4.27 4.10 18.20
C GLN A 59 -3.58 3.76 19.53
N LYS A 60 -4.11 2.78 20.29
CA LYS A 60 -3.45 2.27 21.50
C LYS A 60 -2.11 1.57 21.24
N ARG A 61 -1.84 1.13 20.00
CA ARG A 61 -0.52 0.61 19.58
C ARG A 61 0.46 1.71 19.19
N LYS A 62 0.01 2.95 18.94
CA LYS A 62 0.91 4.08 18.70
C LYS A 62 1.41 4.57 20.06
N THR A 63 2.70 4.82 20.18
CA THR A 63 3.37 5.33 21.40
C THR A 63 3.04 6.81 21.68
N GLN A 64 1.86 7.27 21.27
CA GLN A 64 1.42 8.63 21.46
C GLN A 64 0.54 8.64 22.72
N THR A 65 1.04 9.25 23.78
CA THR A 65 0.24 9.57 24.95
C THR A 65 -0.93 10.44 24.49
N GLN A 66 -2.15 9.88 24.52
CA GLN A 66 -3.34 10.72 24.52
C GLN A 66 -3.20 11.58 25.78
N THR A 67 -2.97 12.88 25.59
CA THR A 67 -2.94 13.85 26.69
C THR A 67 -4.37 14.03 27.19
N SER A 68 -4.89 13.03 27.91
CA SER A 68 -6.02 13.17 28.80
C SER A 68 -5.49 13.70 30.12
N GLY A 69 -5.16 14.98 30.11
CA GLY A 69 -4.71 15.69 31.29
C GLY A 69 -5.02 17.15 31.05
N ASP A 70 -5.98 17.67 31.81
CA ASP A 70 -6.33 19.08 31.83
C ASP A 70 -5.06 19.91 31.98
N ALA A 71 -4.55 20.42 30.86
CA ALA A 71 -3.46 21.38 30.84
C ALA A 71 -4.02 22.75 31.21
N LEU A 72 -4.66 22.84 32.37
CA LEU A 72 -5.00 24.11 32.99
C LEU A 72 -3.95 24.35 34.08
N LEU A 73 -3.12 25.36 33.84
CA LEU A 73 -2.23 25.94 34.84
C LEU A 73 -3.07 26.20 36.09
N ARG A 74 -2.80 25.48 37.19
CA ARG A 74 -3.52 25.69 38.45
C ARG A 74 -3.09 27.01 39.06
N VAL A 75 -3.87 28.06 38.76
CA VAL A 75 -3.78 29.35 39.43
C VAL A 75 -4.42 29.21 40.81
N LYS A 76 -3.76 29.71 41.86
CA LYS A 76 -4.27 29.75 43.24
C LYS A 76 -5.26 30.91 43.42
N GLU A 77 -6.30 30.98 42.59
CA GLU A 77 -7.42 31.90 42.79
C GLU A 77 -8.57 31.15 43.45
N LYS A 78 -9.19 31.78 44.46
CA LYS A 78 -10.34 31.21 45.17
C LYS A 78 -11.53 31.11 44.20
N CYS A 79 -12.19 29.96 44.19
CA CYS A 79 -13.34 29.76 43.30
C CYS A 79 -14.55 30.55 43.83
N PRO A 80 -15.15 31.47 43.05
CA PRO A 80 -16.31 32.23 43.51
C PRO A 80 -17.57 31.35 43.68
N ALA A 81 -17.59 30.13 43.14
CA ALA A 81 -18.70 29.19 43.28
C ALA A 81 -18.58 28.22 44.46
N CYS A 82 -17.36 27.91 44.92
CA CYS A 82 -17.17 26.88 45.96
C CYS A 82 -16.11 27.17 47.03
N GLY A 83 -15.44 28.33 47.01
CA GLY A 83 -14.62 28.85 48.11
C GLY A 83 -13.39 28.02 48.45
#